data_AF-A0A5C8LA29-F1
#
_entry.id   AF-A0A5C8LA29-F1
#
_cell.length_a   1.000
_cell.length_b   1.000
_cell.length_c   1.000
_cell.angle_alpha   90.00
_cell.angle_beta   90.00
_cell.angle_gamma   90.00
#
_symmetry.space_group_name_H-M   'P 1'
#
loop_
_entity.id
_entity.type
_entity.pdbx_description
1 polymer ?
#
loop_
_entity_poly.entity_id
_entity_poly.type
_entity_poly.pdbx_seq_one_letter_code
_entity_poly.pdbx_strand_id
1 'polypeptide(L)'
;MNQQILDKYCVETIGYAVSKIGKIKKVTDRTIHVDWGTKVMIYLNKDFKWIPVTKEEIEKKYKKNKFTDAMLKRALELGFTIQ
;
A
#
# COMPACT_ATOMS: atom_id res chain seq x y z
N MET A 1 0.38 -8.66 18.90
CA MET A 1 -0.75 -7.95 18.25
C MET A 1 -0.21 -7.03 17.17
N ASN A 2 -0.45 -7.33 15.89
CA ASN A 2 0.02 -6.54 14.74
C ASN A 2 -0.82 -5.28 14.46
N GLN A 3 -1.52 -4.71 15.45
CA GLN A 3 -2.36 -3.52 15.25
C GLN A 3 -1.59 -2.29 14.77
N GLN A 4 -0.26 -2.26 14.95
CA GLN A 4 0.63 -1.19 14.51
C GLN A 4 0.68 -0.96 12.99
N ILE A 5 0.09 -1.86 12.19
CA ILE A 5 0.05 -1.76 10.73
C ILE A 5 -1.29 -1.23 10.21
N LEU A 6 -2.29 -1.06 11.08
CA LEU A 6 -3.57 -0.46 10.72
C LEU A 6 -3.34 0.97 10.19
N ASP A 7 -4.11 1.36 9.17
CA ASP A 7 -3.99 2.63 8.46
C ASP A 7 -2.66 2.91 7.74
N LYS A 8 -1.69 1.98 7.82
CA LYS A 8 -0.51 2.02 6.95
C LYS A 8 -0.84 1.56 5.54
N TYR A 9 0.14 1.74 4.66
CA TYR A 9 0.05 1.44 3.24
C TYR A 9 0.97 0.29 2.86
N CYS A 10 0.66 -0.34 1.75
CA CYS A 10 1.48 -1.38 1.14
C CYS A 10 1.67 -1.06 -0.32
N VAL A 11 2.87 -1.34 -0.83
CA VAL A 11 3.20 -1.09 -2.23
C VAL A 11 3.64 -2.39 -2.86
N GLU A 12 3.00 -2.75 -3.96
CA GLU A 12 3.45 -3.83 -4.83
C GLU A 12 4.28 -3.23 -5.96
N THR A 13 5.50 -3.72 -6.12
CA THR A 13 6.40 -3.32 -7.19
C THR A 13 6.62 -4.48 -8.17
N ILE A 14 6.63 -4.19 -9.47
CA ILE A 14 7.04 -5.13 -10.51
C ILE A 14 8.32 -4.57 -11.13
N GLY A 15 9.43 -5.27 -10.92
CA GLY A 15 10.76 -4.75 -11.22
C GLY A 15 11.01 -3.43 -10.50
N TYR A 16 11.24 -2.37 -11.28
CA TYR A 16 11.52 -1.04 -10.76
C TYR A 16 10.29 -0.14 -10.63
N ALA A 17 9.09 -0.58 -11.02
CA ALA A 17 7.89 0.26 -11.07
C ALA A 17 6.90 -0.10 -9.95
N VAL A 18 6.17 0.90 -9.47
CA VAL A 18 5.04 0.73 -8.55
C VAL A 18 3.85 0.23 -9.36
N SER A 19 3.41 -0.99 -9.07
CA SER A 19 2.30 -1.66 -9.76
C SER A 19 0.98 -1.50 -9.02
N LYS A 20 0.97 -1.56 -7.68
CA LYS A 20 -0.24 -1.30 -6.87
C LYS A 20 0.09 -0.57 -5.57
N ILE A 21 -0.87 0.21 -5.08
CA ILE A 21 -0.83 0.86 -3.77
C ILE A 21 -2.08 0.44 -3.00
N GLY A 22 -1.86 -0.18 -1.84
CA GLY A 22 -2.89 -0.69 -0.95
C GLY A 22 -2.92 0.08 0.35
N LYS A 23 -4.12 0.28 0.92
CA LYS A 23 -4.29 0.78 2.28
C LYS A 23 -4.76 -0.36 3.19
N ILE A 24 -4.12 -0.54 4.34
CA ILE A 24 -4.56 -1.52 5.33
C ILE A 24 -5.79 -0.95 6.06
N LYS A 25 -6.95 -1.58 5.86
CA LYS A 25 -8.24 -1.13 6.40
C LYS A 25 -8.62 -1.85 7.69
N LYS A 26 -8.17 -3.09 7.86
CA LYS A 26 -8.50 -3.92 9.02
C LYS A 26 -7.38 -4.91 9.29
N VAL A 27 -7.03 -5.06 10.56
CA VAL A 27 -6.09 -6.06 11.05
C VAL A 27 -6.79 -6.86 12.13
N THR A 28 -6.78 -8.18 11.99
CA THR A 28 -7.20 -9.13 13.02
C THR A 28 -6.00 -10.00 13.40
N ASP A 29 -6.16 -10.86 14.40
CA ASP A 29 -5.08 -11.77 14.80
C ASP A 29 -4.65 -12.69 13.66
N ARG A 30 -5.60 -13.10 12.80
CA ARG A 30 -5.36 -14.07 11.72
C ARG A 30 -5.25 -13.44 10.33
N THR A 31 -5.85 -12.27 10.11
CA THR A 31 -5.98 -11.69 8.77
C THR A 31 -5.65 -10.21 8.69
N ILE A 32 -5.19 -9.78 7.52
CA ILE A 32 -4.92 -8.39 7.17
C ILE A 32 -5.72 -8.07 5.90
N HIS A 33 -6.55 -7.04 5.95
CA HIS A 33 -7.40 -6.62 4.85
C HIS A 33 -6.78 -5.38 4.21
N VAL A 34 -6.40 -5.50 2.94
CA VAL A 34 -5.76 -4.44 2.17
C VAL A 34 -6.67 -4.01 1.04
N ASP A 35 -7.01 -2.74 1.02
CA ASP A 35 -7.77 -2.08 -0.05
C ASP A 35 -6.80 -1.58 -1.14
N TRP A 36 -6.78 -2.30 -2.26
CA TRP A 36 -5.97 -1.96 -3.44
C TRP A 36 -6.67 -0.97 -4.40
N GLY A 37 -7.80 -0.39 -4.02
CA GLY A 37 -8.60 0.55 -4.81
C GLY A 37 -9.61 -0.12 -5.74
N THR A 38 -9.23 -1.26 -6.35
CA THR A 38 -10.15 -2.05 -7.17
C THR A 38 -10.92 -3.08 -6.35
N LYS A 39 -10.27 -3.65 -5.33
CA LYS A 39 -10.87 -4.63 -4.41
C LYS A 39 -10.10 -4.68 -3.09
N VAL A 40 -10.80 -5.15 -2.06
CA VAL A 40 -10.18 -5.50 -0.78
C VAL A 40 -9.70 -6.95 -0.85
N MET A 41 -8.42 -7.16 -0.64
CA MET A 41 -7.81 -8.49 -0.54
C MET A 41 -7.57 -8.83 0.94
N ILE A 42 -7.82 -10.09 1.29
CA ILE A 42 -7.62 -10.62 2.64
C ILE A 42 -6.41 -11.54 2.60
N TYR A 43 -5.43 -11.24 3.44
CA TYR A 43 -4.21 -12.03 3.60
C TYR A 43 -4.19 -12.66 4.98
N LEU A 44 -3.60 -13.84 5.11
CA LEU A 44 -3.27 -14.39 6.42
C LEU A 44 -2.09 -13.63 7.01
N ASN A 45 -2.14 -13.34 8.31
CA ASN A 45 -1.12 -12.54 9.01
C ASN A 45 0.28 -13.17 8.86
N LYS A 46 0.36 -14.50 8.96
CA LYS A 46 1.61 -15.27 8.78
C LYS A 46 2.20 -15.21 7.36
N ASP A 47 1.36 -14.95 6.35
CA ASP A 47 1.75 -14.97 4.92
C ASP A 47 1.82 -13.54 4.35
N PHE A 48 1.69 -12.52 5.21
CA PHE A 48 1.67 -11.14 4.80
C PHE A 48 3.08 -10.62 4.49
N LYS A 49 3.45 -10.70 3.21
CA LYS A 49 4.78 -10.34 2.71
C LYS A 49 5.02 -8.84 2.50
N TRP A 50 3.99 -8.01 2.64
CA TRP A 50 4.11 -6.58 2.36
C TRP A 50 4.64 -5.84 3.57
N ILE A 51 5.61 -4.96 3.36
CA ILE A 51 6.14 -4.09 4.41
C ILE A 51 5.18 -2.90 4.56
N PRO A 52 4.50 -2.74 5.71
CA PRO A 52 3.62 -1.62 5.95
C PRO A 52 4.43 -0.33 6.09
N VAL A 53 4.13 0.64 5.24
CA VAL A 53 4.82 1.93 5.19
C VAL A 53 3.83 3.06 5.41
N THR A 54 4.34 4.17 5.93
CA THR A 54 3.60 5.42 6.12
C THR A 54 3.49 6.19 4.81
N LYS A 55 2.67 7.24 4.85
CA LYS A 55 2.50 8.15 3.71
C LYS A 55 3.83 8.77 3.28
N GLU A 56 4.54 9.33 4.26
CA GLU A 56 5.81 10.04 4.10
C GLU A 56 6.90 9.13 3.53
N GLU A 57 6.94 7.87 3.96
CA GLU A 57 7.90 6.89 3.43
C GLU A 57 7.65 6.59 1.95
N ILE A 58 6.40 6.51 1.51
CA ILE A 58 6.07 6.29 0.09
C ILE A 58 6.50 7.50 -0.73
N GLU A 59 6.17 8.71 -0.28
CA GLU A 59 6.51 9.97 -0.98
C GLU A 59 8.02 10.16 -1.09
N LYS A 60 8.79 9.78 -0.06
CA LYS A 60 10.25 9.87 -0.08
C LYS A 60 10.91 8.77 -0.91
N LYS A 61 10.35 7.55 -0.89
CA LYS A 61 10.96 6.35 -1.49
C LYS A 61 10.70 6.25 -2.99
N TYR A 62 9.51 6.62 -3.45
CA TYR A 62 9.10 6.43 -4.83
C TYR A 62 8.92 7.78 -5.53
N LYS A 63 9.75 8.02 -6.54
CA LYS A 63 9.62 9.19 -7.43
C LYS A 63 8.47 9.00 -8.41
N LYS A 64 7.91 10.10 -8.93
CA LYS A 64 6.81 10.09 -9.92
C LYS A 64 7.05 9.16 -11.11
N ASN A 65 8.28 9.06 -11.61
CA ASN A 65 8.63 8.19 -12.75
C ASN A 65 8.48 6.67 -12.48
N LYS A 66 8.23 6.28 -11.23
CA LYS A 66 7.97 4.89 -10.83
C LYS A 66 6.51 4.52 -10.95
N PHE A 67 5.62 5.49 -11.12
CA PHE A 67 4.17 5.29 -11.15
C PHE A 67 3.66 5.41 -12.58
N THR A 68 2.74 4.54 -12.95
CA THR A 68 1.88 4.75 -14.13
C THR A 68 0.80 5.77 -13.80
N ASP A 69 0.14 6.34 -14.81
CA ASP A 69 -0.94 7.32 -14.60
C ASP A 69 -2.07 6.79 -13.70
N ALA A 70 -2.42 5.51 -13.86
CA ALA A 70 -3.39 4.85 -12.99
C ALA A 70 -2.93 4.82 -11.52
N MET A 71 -1.65 4.59 -11.28
CA MET A 71 -1.09 4.57 -9.93
C MET A 71 -0.89 5.95 -9.35
N LEU A 72 -0.60 6.96 -10.18
CA LEU A 72 -0.61 8.36 -9.74
C LEU A 72 -2.02 8.78 -9.33
N LYS A 73 -3.06 8.42 -10.09
CA LYS A 73 -4.44 8.67 -9.70
C LYS A 73 -4.79 8.01 -8.37
N ARG A 74 -4.42 6.73 -8.19
CA ARG A 74 -4.63 6.03 -6.92
C ARG A 74 -3.86 6.69 -5.78
N ALA A 75 -2.64 7.14 -6.03
CA ALA A 75 -1.85 7.84 -5.03
C ALA A 75 -2.56 9.14 -4.61
N LEU A 76 -3.09 9.90 -5.56
CA LEU A 76 -3.88 11.11 -5.27
C LEU A 76 -5.17 10.81 -4.49
N GLU A 77 -5.90 9.74 -4.83
CA GLU A 77 -7.09 9.30 -4.08
C GLU A 77 -6.80 8.93 -2.62
N LEU A 78 -5.61 8.40 -2.37
CA LEU A 78 -5.11 8.08 -1.03
C LEU A 78 -4.44 9.28 -0.34
N GLY A 79 -4.41 10.44 -1.01
CA GLY A 79 -3.89 11.70 -0.50
C GLY A 79 -2.37 11.84 -0.56
N PHE A 80 -1.66 10.99 -1.32
CA PHE A 80 -0.22 11.11 -1.53
C PHE A 80 0.12 12.27 -2.48
N THR A 81 1.20 12.97 -2.17
CA THR A 81 1.82 13.99 -3.04
C THR A 81 3.14 13.44 -3.57
N ILE A 82 3.08 12.73 -4.70
CA ILE A 82 4.27 12.16 -5.34
C ILE A 82 4.95 13.23 -6.21
N GLN A 83 6.21 13.53 -5.89
CA GLN A 83 7.05 14.50 -6.61
C GLN A 83 7.85 13.85 -7.75
#